data_AF-A0A3Q3XJM0-F1
#
_entry.id   AF-A0A3Q3XJM0-F1
#
_cell.length_a   1.000
_cell.length_b   1.000
_cell.length_c   1.000
_cell.angle_alpha   90.00
_cell.angle_beta   90.00
_cell.angle_gamma   90.00
#
_symmetry.space_group_name_H-M   'P 1'
#
loop_
_entity.id
_entity.type
_entity.pdbx_description
1 polymer ?
#
loop_
_entity_poly.entity_id
_entity_poly.type
_entity_poly.pdbx_seq_one_letter_code
_entity_poly.pdbx_strand_id
1 'polypeptide(L)'
;MSYYGSQIRKMLPKTYLRTHVANEIQTALTHFKDLQPMMDTYVYNDGTTKELMSLTGTLPVLFNDETFNIPVCLWLEESYPQSAPICYVKSTS
;
A
#
# COMPACT_ATOMS: atom_id res chain seq x y z
N MET A 1 -9.60 18.16 -3.33
CA MET A 1 -9.18 16.78 -3.02
C MET A 1 -9.91 15.87 -4.00
N SER A 2 -9.22 14.96 -4.67
CA SER A 2 -9.89 13.97 -5.54
C SER A 2 -10.92 13.19 -4.70
N TYR A 3 -12.03 12.78 -5.33
CA TYR A 3 -13.05 11.95 -4.70
C TYR A 3 -12.41 10.69 -4.05
N TYR A 4 -11.45 10.09 -4.76
CA TYR A 4 -10.72 8.90 -4.35
C TYR A 4 -9.87 9.10 -3.09
N GLY A 5 -9.16 10.22 -2.95
CA GLY A 5 -8.39 10.55 -1.73
C GLY A 5 -9.27 10.71 -0.49
N SER A 6 -10.51 11.16 -0.67
CA SER A 6 -11.48 11.26 0.43
C SER A 6 -11.98 9.88 0.92
N GLN A 7 -12.00 8.87 0.05
CA GLN A 7 -12.36 7.50 0.39
C GLN A 7 -11.21 6.81 1.13
N ILE A 8 -9.97 6.92 0.63
CA ILE A 8 -8.79 6.35 1.30
C ILE A 8 -8.66 6.88 2.73
N ARG A 9 -8.86 8.19 2.92
CA ARG A 9 -8.81 8.82 4.25
C ARG A 9 -9.84 8.24 5.22
N LYS A 10 -10.99 7.78 4.74
CA LYS A 10 -12.04 7.16 5.56
C LYS A 10 -11.71 5.70 5.91
N MET A 11 -10.92 5.02 5.09
CA MET A 11 -10.44 3.66 5.37
C MET A 11 -9.41 3.66 6.50
N LEU A 12 -8.58 4.70 6.58
CA LEU A 12 -7.52 4.79 7.57
C LEU A 12 -8.06 5.05 9.00
N PRO A 13 -7.66 4.23 10.00
CA PRO A 13 -7.92 4.50 11.41
C PRO A 13 -7.35 5.84 11.88
N LYS A 14 -7.87 6.38 12.99
CA LYS A 14 -7.43 7.67 13.56
C LYS A 14 -5.97 7.68 14.04
N THR A 15 -5.39 6.50 14.25
CA THR A 15 -4.00 6.29 14.64
C THR A 15 -3.01 6.71 13.55
N TYR A 16 -3.41 6.64 12.28
CA TYR A 16 -2.61 7.14 11.16
C TYR A 16 -2.66 8.67 11.07
N LEU A 17 -1.63 9.25 10.44
CA LEU A 17 -1.66 10.61 9.91
C LEU A 17 -2.55 10.69 8.66
N ARG A 18 -3.85 10.44 8.81
CA ARG A 18 -4.81 10.10 7.75
C ARG A 18 -4.76 10.99 6.50
N THR A 19 -4.64 12.30 6.68
CA THR A 19 -4.57 13.24 5.53
C THR A 19 -3.27 13.07 4.75
N HIS A 20 -2.15 12.94 5.45
CA HIS A 20 -0.84 12.77 4.83
C HIS A 20 -0.76 11.43 4.10
N VAL A 21 -1.07 10.34 4.81
CA VAL A 21 -1.04 8.98 4.25
C VAL A 21 -1.99 8.83 3.07
N ALA A 22 -3.22 9.36 3.14
CA ALA A 22 -4.15 9.32 2.01
C ALA A 22 -3.66 10.08 0.78
N ASN A 23 -2.95 11.20 0.96
CA ASN A 23 -2.36 11.95 -0.15
C ASN A 23 -1.22 11.17 -0.80
N GLU A 24 -0.36 10.53 -0.01
CA GLU A 24 0.76 9.73 -0.55
C GLU A 24 0.27 8.47 -1.27
N ILE A 25 -0.74 7.79 -0.71
CA ILE A 25 -1.42 6.69 -1.40
C ILE A 25 -2.02 7.21 -2.71
N GLN A 26 -2.74 8.33 -2.70
CA GLN A 26 -3.34 8.89 -3.92
C GLN A 26 -2.28 9.20 -5.00
N THR A 27 -1.12 9.71 -4.60
CA THR A 27 0.01 9.94 -5.51
C THR A 27 0.50 8.61 -6.09
N ALA A 28 0.75 7.60 -5.26
CA ALA A 28 1.17 6.28 -5.71
C ALA A 28 0.17 5.68 -6.72
N LEU A 29 -1.13 5.74 -6.44
CA LEU A 29 -2.18 5.22 -7.32
C LEU A 29 -2.35 6.01 -8.63
N THR A 30 -1.89 7.26 -8.66
CA THR A 30 -1.87 8.05 -9.91
C THR A 30 -0.78 7.53 -10.85
N HIS A 31 0.34 7.05 -10.31
CA HIS A 31 1.43 6.46 -11.08
C HIS A 31 1.22 4.97 -11.37
N PHE A 32 0.69 4.21 -10.41
CA PHE A 32 0.51 2.77 -10.47
C PHE A 32 -0.95 2.40 -10.28
N LYS A 33 -1.68 2.32 -11.40
CA LYS A 33 -3.15 2.15 -11.40
C LYS A 33 -3.62 0.77 -10.95
N ASP A 34 -2.74 -0.23 -11.00
CA ASP A 34 -3.06 -1.61 -10.62
C ASP A 34 -2.95 -1.84 -9.11
N LEU A 35 -2.35 -0.91 -8.38
CA LEU A 35 -2.34 -0.95 -6.92
C LEU A 35 -3.73 -0.61 -6.38
N GLN A 36 -4.12 -1.32 -5.32
CA GLN A 36 -5.38 -1.10 -4.63
C GLN A 36 -5.13 -0.94 -3.13
N PRO A 37 -5.64 0.14 -2.51
CA PRO A 37 -5.59 0.31 -1.07
C PRO A 37 -6.61 -0.60 -0.38
N MET A 38 -6.20 -1.29 0.68
CA MET A 38 -7.07 -2.16 1.47
C MET A 38 -6.59 -2.21 2.93
N MET A 39 -7.54 -2.10 3.87
CA MET A 39 -7.27 -2.46 5.27
C MET A 39 -7.31 -3.98 5.39
N ASP A 40 -6.24 -4.56 5.91
CA ASP A 40 -6.09 -6.02 6.04
C ASP A 40 -5.25 -6.37 7.28
N THR A 41 -5.37 -7.62 7.73
CA THR A 41 -4.67 -8.12 8.91
C THR A 41 -3.24 -8.51 8.56
N TYR A 42 -2.27 -7.76 9.07
CA TYR A 42 -0.85 -8.11 8.99
C TYR A 42 -0.45 -9.00 10.17
N VAL A 43 0.30 -10.07 9.90
CA VAL A 43 0.85 -10.99 10.91
C VAL A 43 2.36 -10.77 10.99
N TYR A 44 2.84 -10.32 12.16
CA TYR A 44 4.26 -10.13 12.42
C TYR A 44 4.97 -11.46 12.65
N ASN A 45 6.30 -11.43 12.56
CA ASN A 45 7.15 -12.62 12.76
C ASN A 45 7.04 -13.23 14.17
N ASP A 46 6.61 -12.46 15.16
CA ASP A 46 6.37 -12.93 16.53
C ASP A 46 4.97 -13.54 16.72
N GLY A 47 4.16 -13.60 15.66
CA GLY A 47 2.80 -14.12 15.66
C GLY A 47 1.74 -13.10 16.09
N THR A 48 2.12 -11.89 16.47
CA THR A 48 1.15 -10.83 16.74
C THR A 48 0.50 -10.35 15.44
N THR A 49 -0.72 -9.80 15.53
CA THR A 49 -1.48 -9.35 14.36
C THR A 49 -1.95 -7.92 14.51
N LYS A 50 -2.02 -7.16 13.41
CA LYS A 50 -2.51 -5.79 13.40
C LYS A 50 -3.22 -5.45 12.10
N GLU A 51 -4.28 -4.65 12.20
CA GLU A 51 -4.97 -4.08 11.04
C GLU A 51 -4.14 -2.95 10.45
N LEU A 52 -3.60 -3.16 9.25
CA LEU A 52 -2.75 -2.20 8.55
C LEU A 52 -3.32 -1.82 7.20
N MET A 53 -2.97 -0.63 6.72
CA MET A 53 -3.24 -0.24 5.34
C MET A 53 -2.25 -0.95 4.42
N SER A 54 -2.75 -1.65 3.41
CA SER A 54 -1.95 -2.29 2.37
C SER A 54 -2.21 -1.67 0.99
N LEU A 55 -1.20 -1.68 0.13
CA LEU A 55 -1.31 -1.45 -1.30
C LEU A 55 -0.93 -2.75 -2.01
N THR A 56 -1.93 -3.46 -2.53
CA THR A 56 -1.73 -4.72 -3.27
C THR A 56 -2.01 -4.51 -4.75
N GLY A 57 -1.18 -5.05 -5.62
CA GLY A 57 -1.36 -4.98 -7.07
C GLY A 57 -0.09 -5.36 -7.80
N THR A 58 0.09 -4.84 -9.01
CA THR A 58 1.30 -5.06 -9.82
C THR A 58 2.06 -3.76 -10.06
N LEU A 59 3.39 -3.86 -10.14
CA LEU A 59 4.25 -2.79 -10.59
C LEU A 59 4.90 -3.16 -11.93
N PRO A 60 4.88 -2.26 -12.94
CA PRO A 60 5.59 -2.48 -14.19
C PRO A 60 7.10 -2.35 -13.95
N VAL A 61 7.85 -3.40 -14.26
CA VAL A 61 9.32 -3.44 -14.14
C VAL A 61 9.92 -3.78 -15.50
N LEU A 62 10.83 -2.94 -15.98
CA LEU A 62 11.56 -3.17 -17.22
C LEU A 62 12.73 -4.13 -16.96
N PHE A 63 12.77 -5.24 -17.68
CA PHE A 63 13.86 -6.21 -17.65
C PHE A 63 14.11 -6.73 -19.07
N ASN A 64 15.34 -6.59 -19.56
CA ASN A 64 15.73 -6.99 -20.92
C ASN A 64 14.77 -6.49 -22.02
N ASP A 65 14.47 -5.18 -22.03
CA ASP A 65 13.57 -4.51 -22.99
C ASP A 65 12.11 -4.98 -22.97
N GLU A 66 11.73 -5.81 -22.00
CA GLU A 66 10.36 -6.28 -21.78
C GLU A 66 9.84 -5.79 -20.42
N THR A 67 8.56 -5.42 -20.36
CA THR A 67 7.93 -4.97 -19.12
C THR A 67 7.16 -6.11 -18.47
N PHE A 68 7.55 -6.44 -17.24
CA PHE A 68 6.92 -7.46 -16.40
C PHE A 68 6.07 -6.80 -15.32
N ASN A 69 4.87 -7.35 -15.09
CA ASN A 69 3.98 -6.91 -14.02
C ASN A 69 4.29 -7.70 -12.75
N ILE A 70 5.12 -7.13 -11.88
CA ILE A 70 5.57 -7.81 -10.67
C ILE A 70 4.51 -7.63 -9.58
N PRO A 71 3.93 -8.72 -9.03
CA PRO A 71 2.92 -8.61 -7.99
C PRO A 71 3.57 -8.20 -6.67
N VAL A 72 3.00 -7.19 -6.01
CA VAL A 72 3.52 -6.64 -4.76
C VAL A 72 2.44 -6.45 -3.71
N CYS A 73 2.87 -6.35 -2.46
CA CYS A 73 2.07 -5.98 -1.30
C CYS A 73 2.88 -5.05 -0.41
N LEU A 74 2.47 -3.79 -0.32
CA LEU A 74 3.13 -2.77 0.50
C LEU A 74 2.27 -2.51 1.73
N TRP A 75 2.79 -2.76 2.92
CA TRP A 75 2.11 -2.51 4.18
C TRP A 75 2.59 -1.20 4.79
N LEU A 76 1.64 -0.35 5.17
CA LEU A 76 1.90 0.92 5.85
C LEU A 76 1.58 0.73 7.33
N GLU A 77 2.59 0.88 8.17
CA GLU A 77 2.43 0.95 9.61
C GLU A 77 1.72 2.24 10.03
N GLU A 78 1.12 2.24 11.23
CA GLU A 78 0.51 3.45 11.81
C GLU A 78 1.53 4.58 12.02
N SER A 79 2.79 4.22 12.23
CA SER A 79 3.93 5.15 12.35
C SER A 79 4.43 5.67 11.01
N TYR A 80 3.83 5.31 9.88
CA TYR A 80 4.18 5.87 8.58
C TYR A 80 3.79 7.38 8.55
N PRO A 81 4.67 8.27 8.05
CA PRO A 81 5.88 8.02 7.24
C PRO A 81 7.19 7.87 8.03
N GLN A 82 7.18 7.95 9.37
CA GLN A 82 8.38 7.79 10.18
C GLN A 82 8.97 6.37 10.06
N SER A 83 8.12 5.36 9.93
CA SER A 83 8.51 4.01 9.53
C SER A 83 8.35 3.82 8.02
N ALA A 84 9.32 3.13 7.40
CA ALA A 84 9.20 2.72 6.01
C ALA A 84 8.09 1.67 5.82
N PRO A 85 7.48 1.58 4.62
CA PRO A 85 6.57 0.49 4.27
C PRO A 85 7.26 -0.88 4.35
N ILE A 86 6.50 -1.91 4.73
CA ILE A 86 6.94 -3.31 4.65
C ILE A 86 6.53 -3.86 3.28
N CYS A 87 7.50 -4.26 2.46
CA CYS A 87 7.26 -4.61 1.07
C CYS A 87 7.47 -6.11 0.81
N TYR A 88 6.50 -6.76 0.18
CA TYR A 88 6.61 -8.13 -0.28
C TYR A 88 6.36 -8.23 -1.78
N VAL A 89 7.09 -9.12 -2.45
CA VAL A 89 6.69 -9.66 -3.75
C VAL A 89 5.72 -10.80 -3.49
N LYS A 90 4.55 -10.78 -4.14
CA LYS A 90 3.59 -11.88 -4.10
C LYS A 90 3.89 -12.81 -5.29
N SER A 91 4.12 -14.10 -5.04
CA SER A 91 4.24 -15.08 -6.12
C SER A 91 2.87 -15.34 -6.73
N THR A 92 2.76 -15.30 -8.05
CA THR A 92 1.63 -15.93 -8.76
C THR A 92 1.89 -17.43 -8.81
N SER A 93 1.02 -18.22 -8.17
CA SER A 93 1.03 -19.69 -8.27
C SER A 93 0.69 -20.17 -9.68
#